data_AF-A0A7S3KDB8-F1
#
_entry.id   AF-A0A7S3KDB8-F1
#
_cell.length_a   1.000
_cell.length_b   1.000
_cell.length_c   1.000
_cell.angle_alpha   90.00
_cell.angle_beta   90.00
_cell.angle_gamma   90.00
#
_symmetry.space_group_name_H-M   'P 1'
#
loop_
_entity.id
_entity.type
_entity.pdbx_description
1 polymer ?
#
loop_
_entity_poly.entity_id
_entity_poly.type
_entity_poly.pdbx_seq_one_letter_code
_entity_poly.pdbx_strand_id
1 'polypeptide(L)'
;YINGSMTIPKDYKIFNDPSTKLDDFRGYELELVKTEKGGAVAVFDFTYTVRLTAGLGIARTIFVCCVLGLGAIFFSRDATFLVIRPIEGMISKVNRIAKNPLEAAQEEENEALAYERAMMKMKKNHKKLRKRPKNMEYETVKIEQTIIKIGALLAIGFGEAGAKIIADSMAKEGGGSNNKVVAIFGFCDIRNFTDATEVLQEEVMLFVNEVADIVHSVVDWYSGAANKNIGDAFLLVWKFNAEDVEENDKGELVTKKNGRNAQYADMSVVSFLKIIAEIRKSHKLEKYSHNE
;
A
#
# COMPACT_ATOMS: atom_id res chain seq x y z
N TYR A 1 -59.86 -24.06 -6.22
CA TYR A 1 -60.01 -24.74 -4.92
C TYR A 1 -61.17 -25.70 -5.00
N ILE A 2 -60.92 -26.96 -5.33
CA ILE A 2 -61.92 -28.02 -5.16
C ILE A 2 -61.37 -28.91 -4.05
N ASN A 3 -61.54 -28.43 -2.83
CA ASN A 3 -61.42 -29.25 -1.63
C ASN A 3 -62.84 -29.76 -1.38
N GLY A 4 -63.13 -30.95 -1.88
CA GLY A 4 -64.43 -31.57 -1.76
C GLY A 4 -64.26 -33.06 -1.94
N SER A 5 -64.56 -33.82 -0.88
CA SER A 5 -64.69 -35.28 -0.92
C SER A 5 -65.38 -35.68 -2.22
N MET A 6 -64.68 -36.47 -3.03
CA MET A 6 -65.09 -36.87 -4.36
C MET A 6 -66.20 -37.94 -4.25
N THR A 7 -67.41 -37.52 -3.92
CA THR A 7 -68.58 -38.41 -3.89
C THR A 7 -69.20 -38.49 -5.27
N ILE A 8 -68.96 -39.62 -5.95
CA ILE A 8 -69.64 -39.99 -7.18
C ILE A 8 -71.13 -40.28 -6.84
N PRO A 9 -72.12 -39.65 -7.50
CA PRO A 9 -73.53 -39.96 -7.29
C PRO A 9 -73.83 -41.43 -7.60
N LYS A 10 -74.69 -42.08 -6.81
CA LYS A 10 -74.89 -43.54 -6.77
C LYS A 10 -75.41 -44.21 -8.07
N ASP A 11 -75.80 -43.44 -9.08
CA ASP A 11 -76.55 -43.95 -10.25
C ASP A 11 -75.77 -43.94 -11.59
N TYR A 12 -74.44 -43.95 -11.57
CA TYR A 12 -73.62 -44.02 -12.79
C TYR A 12 -73.04 -45.43 -13.02
N LYS A 13 -73.08 -45.90 -14.28
CA LYS A 13 -72.30 -47.09 -14.69
C LYS A 13 -70.82 -46.73 -14.72
N ILE A 14 -70.07 -47.26 -13.77
CA ILE A 14 -68.62 -47.09 -13.68
C ILE A 14 -67.96 -48.10 -14.63
N PHE A 15 -67.29 -47.61 -15.67
CA PHE A 15 -66.41 -48.41 -16.52
C PHE A 15 -64.98 -48.18 -16.04
N ASN A 16 -64.56 -48.93 -15.03
CA ASN A 16 -63.23 -48.83 -14.44
C ASN A 16 -62.60 -50.22 -14.34
N ASP A 17 -61.27 -50.27 -14.40
CA ASP A 17 -60.51 -51.47 -14.09
C ASP A 17 -60.67 -51.78 -12.58
N PRO A 18 -61.12 -52.99 -12.17
CA PRO A 18 -61.38 -53.33 -10.76
C PRO A 18 -60.19 -53.16 -9.81
N SER A 19 -58.96 -52.96 -10.31
CA SER A 19 -57.78 -52.66 -9.50
C SER A 19 -57.61 -51.18 -9.13
N THR A 20 -58.37 -50.25 -9.73
CA THR A 20 -58.11 -48.80 -9.60
C THR A 20 -59.09 -48.14 -8.63
N LYS A 21 -58.66 -47.91 -7.38
CA LYS A 21 -59.43 -47.17 -6.38
C LYS A 21 -59.17 -45.67 -6.51
N LEU A 22 -60.23 -44.87 -6.70
CA LEU A 22 -60.10 -43.42 -6.86
C LEU A 22 -59.68 -42.69 -5.57
N ASP A 23 -59.88 -43.30 -4.40
CA ASP A 23 -59.46 -42.74 -3.11
C ASP A 23 -57.94 -42.74 -2.91
N ASP A 24 -57.19 -43.49 -3.73
CA ASP A 24 -55.72 -43.58 -3.65
C ASP A 24 -55.02 -42.41 -4.37
N PHE A 25 -55.78 -41.58 -5.11
CA PHE A 25 -55.25 -40.46 -5.89
C PHE A 25 -55.54 -39.12 -5.20
N ARG A 26 -54.56 -38.20 -5.23
CA ARG A 26 -54.76 -36.85 -4.70
C ARG A 26 -55.59 -36.03 -5.70
N GLY A 27 -56.40 -35.09 -5.20
CA GLY A 27 -57.34 -34.32 -6.04
C GLY A 27 -56.72 -33.44 -7.14
N TYR A 28 -55.39 -33.33 -7.22
CA TYR A 28 -54.66 -32.65 -8.30
C TYR A 28 -53.95 -33.63 -9.27
N GLU A 29 -54.01 -34.94 -8.99
CA GLU A 29 -53.46 -36.01 -9.83
C GLU A 29 -54.52 -36.57 -10.80
N LEU A 30 -55.77 -36.14 -10.65
CA LEU A 30 -56.89 -36.53 -11.50
C LEU A 30 -57.48 -35.31 -12.21
N GLU A 31 -57.72 -35.44 -13.52
CA GLU A 31 -58.46 -34.45 -14.30
C GLU A 31 -59.85 -35.00 -14.66
N LEU A 32 -60.88 -34.23 -14.34
CA LEU A 32 -62.28 -34.56 -14.58
C LEU A 32 -62.79 -33.78 -15.79
N VAL A 33 -63.05 -34.48 -16.89
CA VAL A 33 -63.66 -33.89 -18.08
C VAL A 33 -65.13 -34.29 -18.12
N LYS A 34 -66.02 -33.28 -18.13
CA LYS A 34 -67.47 -33.46 -18.23
C LYS A 34 -67.95 -33.00 -19.60
N THR A 35 -68.86 -33.77 -20.20
CA THR A 35 -69.52 -33.35 -21.45
C THR A 35 -70.59 -32.30 -21.16
N GLU A 36 -70.75 -31.28 -22.01
CA GLU A 36 -71.70 -30.17 -21.81
C GLU A 36 -73.16 -30.61 -21.58
N LYS A 37 -73.55 -31.78 -22.10
CA LYS A 37 -74.90 -32.36 -21.94
C LYS A 37 -75.02 -33.38 -20.79
N GLY A 38 -74.05 -33.43 -19.87
CA GLY A 38 -74.18 -34.13 -18.58
C GLY A 38 -74.19 -35.66 -18.61
N GLY A 39 -74.08 -36.31 -19.78
CA GLY A 39 -74.23 -37.77 -19.90
C GLY A 39 -72.97 -38.61 -19.65
N ALA A 40 -71.78 -38.00 -19.64
CA ALA A 40 -70.52 -38.73 -19.50
C ALA A 40 -69.47 -37.91 -18.74
N VAL A 41 -68.76 -38.60 -17.84
CA VAL A 41 -67.63 -38.08 -17.06
C VAL A 41 -66.43 -38.99 -17.34
N ALA A 42 -65.34 -38.40 -17.83
CA ALA A 42 -64.06 -39.09 -17.98
C ALA A 42 -63.10 -38.61 -16.88
N VAL A 43 -62.36 -39.55 -16.29
CA VAL A 43 -61.33 -39.28 -15.29
C VAL A 43 -59.99 -39.70 -15.89
N PHE A 44 -59.05 -38.77 -15.98
CA PHE A 44 -57.71 -39.03 -16.49
C PHE A 44 -56.69 -39.05 -15.34
N ASP A 45 -55.80 -40.04 -15.35
CA ASP A 45 -54.68 -40.15 -14.42
C ASP A 45 -53.47 -39.34 -14.92
N PHE A 46 -53.09 -38.32 -14.15
CA PHE A 46 -51.93 -37.47 -14.39
C PHE A 46 -50.81 -37.69 -13.37
N THR A 47 -50.89 -38.71 -12.53
CA THR A 47 -49.91 -39.01 -11.47
C THR A 47 -48.49 -39.09 -12.01
N TYR A 48 -48.30 -39.68 -13.19
CA TYR A 48 -47.00 -39.73 -13.86
C TYR A 48 -46.45 -38.33 -14.19
N THR A 49 -47.27 -37.50 -14.83
CA THR A 49 -46.92 -36.12 -15.23
C THR A 49 -46.63 -35.25 -14.01
N VAL A 50 -47.43 -35.37 -12.95
CA VAL A 50 -47.24 -34.65 -11.69
C VAL A 50 -45.93 -35.07 -11.02
N ARG A 51 -45.65 -36.38 -10.90
CA ARG A 51 -44.40 -36.88 -10.29
C ARG A 51 -43.17 -36.48 -11.10
N LEU A 52 -43.26 -36.54 -12.42
CA LEU A 52 -42.17 -36.13 -13.32
C LEU A 52 -41.92 -34.61 -13.24
N THR A 53 -42.98 -33.80 -13.21
CA THR A 53 -42.87 -32.34 -13.07
C THR A 53 -42.29 -31.94 -11.71
N ALA A 54 -42.71 -32.61 -10.63
CA ALA A 54 -42.15 -32.39 -9.30
C ALA A 54 -40.66 -32.79 -9.24
N GLY A 55 -40.29 -33.94 -9.81
CA GLY A 55 -38.90 -34.39 -9.90
C GLY A 55 -38.01 -33.43 -10.69
N LEU A 56 -38.47 -32.96 -11.85
CA LEU A 56 -37.78 -31.96 -12.66
C LEU A 56 -37.68 -30.60 -11.95
N GLY A 57 -38.70 -30.21 -11.19
CA GLY A 57 -38.69 -28.98 -10.38
C GLY A 57 -37.65 -29.02 -9.26
N ILE A 58 -37.54 -30.15 -8.56
CA ILE A 58 -36.50 -30.38 -7.54
C ILE A 58 -35.11 -30.35 -8.19
N ALA A 59 -34.92 -31.07 -9.28
CA ALA A 59 -33.64 -31.12 -10.00
C ALA A 59 -33.22 -29.74 -10.52
N ARG A 60 -34.15 -28.96 -11.07
CA ARG A 60 -33.92 -27.58 -11.53
C ARG A 60 -33.49 -26.67 -10.39
N THR A 61 -34.13 -26.76 -9.24
CA THR A 61 -33.81 -25.93 -8.07
C THR A 61 -32.40 -26.27 -7.55
N ILE A 62 -32.07 -27.55 -7.43
CA ILE A 62 -30.73 -28.01 -7.04
C ILE A 62 -29.68 -27.49 -8.03
N PHE A 63 -29.93 -27.64 -9.33
CA PHE A 63 -29.02 -27.15 -10.37
C PHE A 63 -28.78 -25.65 -10.27
N VAL A 64 -29.83 -24.84 -10.14
CA VAL A 64 -29.71 -23.38 -10.01
C VAL A 64 -28.95 -23.02 -8.73
N CYS A 65 -29.24 -23.66 -7.60
CA CYS A 65 -28.50 -23.46 -6.35
C CYS A 65 -27.02 -23.80 -6.48
N CYS A 66 -26.68 -24.90 -7.16
CA CYS A 66 -25.28 -25.29 -7.42
C CYS A 66 -24.57 -24.28 -8.32
N VAL A 67 -25.20 -23.85 -9.41
CA VAL A 67 -24.60 -22.87 -10.34
C VAL A 67 -24.40 -21.52 -9.65
N LEU A 68 -25.37 -21.05 -8.88
CA LEU A 68 -25.26 -19.79 -8.13
C LEU A 68 -24.21 -19.89 -7.02
N GLY A 69 -24.19 -21.01 -6.28
CA GLY A 69 -23.20 -21.24 -5.22
C GLY A 69 -21.77 -21.29 -5.76
N LEU A 70 -21.53 -22.06 -6.81
CA LEU A 70 -20.21 -22.14 -7.46
C LEU A 70 -19.83 -20.79 -8.08
N GLY A 71 -20.75 -20.13 -8.78
CA GLY A 71 -20.53 -18.81 -9.36
C GLY A 71 -20.14 -17.77 -8.31
N ALA A 72 -20.82 -17.76 -7.16
CA ALA A 72 -20.49 -16.88 -6.05
C ALA A 72 -19.09 -17.16 -5.48
N ILE A 73 -18.70 -18.43 -5.33
CA ILE A 73 -17.37 -18.81 -4.83
C ILE A 73 -16.27 -18.38 -5.81
N PHE A 74 -16.43 -18.65 -7.10
CA PHE A 74 -15.45 -18.25 -8.11
C PHE A 74 -15.31 -16.72 -8.20
N PHE A 75 -16.44 -16.01 -8.22
CA PHE A 75 -16.44 -14.55 -8.24
C PHE A 75 -15.78 -13.97 -6.98
N SER A 76 -16.09 -14.49 -5.79
CA SER A 76 -15.48 -14.06 -4.52
C SER A 76 -13.96 -14.26 -4.51
N ARG A 77 -13.49 -15.41 -5.00
CA ARG A 77 -12.06 -15.71 -5.13
C ARG A 77 -11.36 -14.73 -6.07
N ASP A 78 -11.95 -14.49 -7.24
CA ASP A 78 -11.36 -13.64 -8.27
C ASP A 78 -11.36 -12.17 -7.82
N ALA A 79 -12.44 -11.68 -7.18
CA ALA A 79 -12.49 -10.35 -6.57
C ALA A 79 -11.42 -10.18 -5.48
N THR A 80 -11.22 -11.20 -4.65
CA THR A 80 -10.21 -11.19 -3.60
C THR A 80 -8.79 -11.11 -4.18
N PHE A 81 -8.51 -11.90 -5.22
CA PHE A 81 -7.16 -11.98 -5.78
C PHE A 81 -6.81 -10.79 -6.68
N LEU A 82 -7.75 -10.32 -7.49
CA LEU A 82 -7.49 -9.27 -8.48
C LEU A 82 -7.59 -7.86 -7.90
N VAL A 83 -8.41 -7.66 -6.87
CA VAL A 83 -8.73 -6.31 -6.35
C VAL A 83 -8.35 -6.16 -4.88
N ILE A 84 -8.86 -7.03 -4.01
CA ILE A 84 -8.71 -6.85 -2.55
C ILE A 84 -7.24 -6.98 -2.13
N ARG A 85 -6.54 -8.05 -2.54
CA ARG A 85 -5.14 -8.26 -2.15
C ARG A 85 -4.20 -7.14 -2.62
N PRO A 86 -4.25 -6.66 -3.89
CA PRO A 86 -3.46 -5.50 -4.30
C PRO A 86 -3.76 -4.23 -3.49
N ILE A 87 -5.03 -3.98 -3.17
CA ILE A 87 -5.42 -2.82 -2.36
C ILE A 87 -4.89 -2.93 -0.93
N GLU A 88 -5.01 -4.10 -0.29
CA GLU A 88 -4.44 -4.36 1.03
C GLU A 88 -2.92 -4.14 1.04
N GLY A 89 -2.22 -4.62 0.00
CA GLY A 89 -0.79 -4.38 -0.18
C GLY A 89 -0.44 -2.89 -0.29
N MET A 90 -1.17 -2.14 -1.12
CA MET A 90 -0.97 -0.71 -1.29
C MET A 90 -1.22 0.07 0.02
N ILE A 91 -2.30 -0.24 0.74
CA ILE A 91 -2.62 0.38 2.04
C ILE A 91 -1.53 0.07 3.07
N SER A 92 -1.05 -1.19 3.11
CA SER A 92 0.03 -1.58 4.01
C SER A 92 1.31 -0.76 3.75
N LYS A 93 1.68 -0.57 2.46
CA LYS A 93 2.84 0.25 2.11
C LYS A 93 2.66 1.73 2.42
N VAL A 94 1.47 2.31 2.15
CA VAL A 94 1.15 3.68 2.54
C VAL A 94 1.30 3.86 4.05
N ASN A 95 0.75 2.94 4.85
CA ASN A 95 0.89 2.98 6.30
C ASN A 95 2.35 2.84 6.76
N ARG A 96 3.15 2.01 6.08
CA ARG A 96 4.60 1.92 6.35
C ARG A 96 5.31 3.22 6.04
N ILE A 97 5.05 3.83 4.88
CA ILE A 97 5.60 5.14 4.50
C ILE A 97 5.18 6.20 5.51
N ALA A 98 3.92 6.20 5.97
CA ALA A 98 3.44 7.15 6.95
C ALA A 98 4.16 7.02 8.31
N LYS A 99 4.52 5.80 8.72
CA LYS A 99 5.23 5.53 9.97
C LYS A 99 6.72 5.89 9.90
N ASN A 100 7.40 5.53 8.81
CA ASN A 100 8.80 5.88 8.62
C ASN A 100 9.11 6.03 7.11
N PRO A 101 8.96 7.25 6.56
CA PRO A 101 9.18 7.51 5.14
C PRO A 101 10.60 7.17 4.67
N LEU A 102 11.62 7.45 5.49
CA LEU A 102 13.03 7.24 5.14
C LEU A 102 13.39 5.75 5.05
N GLU A 103 13.00 4.98 6.07
CA GLU A 103 13.25 3.53 6.09
C GLU A 103 12.52 2.82 4.96
N ALA A 104 11.27 3.17 4.70
CA ALA A 104 10.50 2.59 3.61
C ALA A 104 11.13 2.85 2.23
N ALA A 105 11.70 4.03 2.01
CA ALA A 105 12.41 4.37 0.78
C ALA A 105 13.72 3.59 0.63
N GLN A 106 14.49 3.49 1.72
CA GLN A 106 15.79 2.83 1.71
C GLN A 106 15.67 1.29 1.60
N GLU A 107 14.66 0.69 2.23
CA GLU A 107 14.32 -0.72 2.04
C GLU A 107 14.00 -1.03 0.57
N GLU A 108 13.20 -0.19 -0.09
CA GLU A 108 12.81 -0.44 -1.49
C GLU A 108 14.00 -0.29 -2.45
N GLU A 109 14.86 0.72 -2.25
CA GLU A 109 16.09 0.87 -3.02
C GLU A 109 17.01 -0.35 -2.85
N ASN A 110 17.15 -0.83 -1.61
CA ASN A 110 17.92 -2.03 -1.30
C ASN A 110 17.33 -3.29 -1.92
N GLU A 111 16.00 -3.46 -1.89
CA GLU A 111 15.28 -4.56 -2.54
C GLU A 111 15.45 -4.54 -4.05
N ALA A 112 15.33 -3.37 -4.69
CA ALA A 112 15.54 -3.20 -6.12
C ALA A 112 16.96 -3.55 -6.53
N LEU A 113 17.95 -3.07 -5.77
CA LEU A 113 19.37 -3.37 -5.98
C LEU A 113 19.68 -4.87 -5.78
N ALA A 114 19.07 -5.49 -4.76
CA ALA A 114 19.20 -6.92 -4.50
C ALA A 114 18.61 -7.76 -5.64
N TYR A 115 17.44 -7.35 -6.16
CA TYR A 115 16.81 -8.00 -7.31
C TYR A 115 17.65 -7.88 -8.58
N GLU A 116 18.20 -6.69 -8.86
CA GLU A 116 19.09 -6.47 -10.00
C GLU A 116 20.37 -7.32 -9.90
N ARG A 117 20.97 -7.36 -8.71
CA ARG A 117 22.13 -8.23 -8.41
C ARG A 117 21.79 -9.71 -8.61
N ALA A 118 20.61 -10.17 -8.17
CA ALA A 118 20.15 -11.54 -8.36
C ALA A 118 19.90 -11.86 -9.85
N MET A 119 19.27 -10.95 -10.59
CA MET A 119 19.06 -11.05 -12.04
C MET A 119 20.39 -11.12 -12.82
N MET A 120 21.37 -10.29 -12.46
CA MET A 120 22.71 -10.31 -13.07
C MET A 120 23.43 -11.64 -12.83
N LYS A 121 23.31 -12.21 -11.62
CA LYS A 121 23.81 -13.56 -11.30
C LYS A 121 23.10 -14.66 -12.10
N MET A 122 21.77 -14.57 -12.27
CA MET A 122 21.00 -15.53 -13.07
C MET A 122 21.28 -15.45 -14.58
N LYS A 123 21.56 -14.26 -15.13
CA LYS A 123 21.93 -14.07 -16.54
C LYS A 123 23.24 -14.77 -16.92
N LYS A 124 24.15 -15.00 -15.96
CA LYS A 124 25.40 -15.73 -16.20
C LYS A 124 25.21 -17.23 -16.44
N ASN A 125 24.12 -17.85 -15.98
CA ASN A 125 23.97 -19.32 -15.99
C ASN A 125 22.88 -19.92 -16.89
N HIS A 126 21.89 -19.19 -17.43
CA HIS A 126 20.93 -19.83 -18.35
C HIS A 126 20.30 -18.90 -19.41
N LYS A 127 20.63 -19.15 -20.68
CA LYS A 127 19.78 -18.85 -21.85
C LYS A 127 18.50 -19.72 -21.75
N LYS A 128 17.45 -19.22 -21.11
CA LYS A 128 16.00 -19.55 -21.30
C LYS A 128 15.20 -19.08 -20.08
N LEU A 129 15.03 -17.76 -19.93
CA LEU A 129 13.98 -17.25 -19.05
C LEU A 129 12.65 -17.25 -19.80
N ARG A 130 11.74 -18.14 -19.39
CA ARG A 130 10.32 -18.11 -19.75
C ARG A 130 9.78 -16.71 -19.45
N LYS A 131 9.24 -16.05 -20.49
CA LYS A 131 8.48 -14.80 -20.35
C LYS A 131 7.29 -15.07 -19.41
N ARG A 132 7.32 -14.52 -18.19
CA ARG A 132 6.12 -14.40 -17.36
C ARG A 132 5.09 -13.54 -18.11
N PRO A 133 3.78 -13.85 -18.02
CA PRO A 133 2.74 -13.08 -18.70
C PRO A 133 2.75 -11.65 -18.15
N LYS A 134 2.96 -10.71 -19.06
CA LYS A 134 3.48 -9.36 -18.79
C LYS A 134 2.40 -8.28 -18.85
N ASN A 135 1.11 -8.58 -18.63
CA ASN A 135 0.05 -7.62 -18.98
C ASN A 135 -1.09 -7.35 -17.97
N MET A 136 -1.28 -8.10 -16.87
CA MET A 136 -2.45 -7.85 -15.97
C MET A 136 -2.14 -7.22 -14.61
N GLU A 137 -0.87 -7.00 -14.29
CA GLU A 137 -0.42 -6.59 -12.94
C GLU A 137 0.13 -5.15 -12.91
N TYR A 138 -0.13 -4.32 -13.93
CA TYR A 138 0.65 -3.08 -14.13
C TYR A 138 0.06 -1.82 -13.53
N GLU A 139 -1.27 -1.65 -13.49
CA GLU A 139 -1.83 -0.35 -13.10
C GLU A 139 -1.75 -0.14 -11.59
N THR A 140 -2.25 -1.08 -10.80
CA THR A 140 -2.17 -1.05 -9.34
C THR A 140 -0.73 -1.05 -8.84
N VAL A 141 0.15 -1.86 -9.44
CA VAL A 141 1.58 -1.88 -9.10
C VAL A 141 2.29 -0.57 -9.52
N LYS A 142 1.92 0.05 -10.66
CA LYS A 142 2.46 1.37 -11.02
C LYS A 142 2.01 2.45 -10.04
N ILE A 143 0.75 2.43 -9.61
CA ILE A 143 0.23 3.37 -8.61
C ILE A 143 1.00 3.17 -7.30
N GLU A 144 1.17 1.92 -6.86
CA GLU A 144 1.94 1.56 -5.68
C GLU A 144 3.38 2.08 -5.76
N GLN A 145 4.10 1.82 -6.85
CA GLN A 145 5.46 2.36 -7.07
C GLN A 145 5.50 3.89 -7.10
N THR A 146 4.46 4.53 -7.65
CA THR A 146 4.37 5.99 -7.70
C THR A 146 4.21 6.57 -6.30
N ILE A 147 3.35 5.95 -5.47
CA ILE A 147 3.16 6.35 -4.08
C ILE A 147 4.46 6.22 -3.29
N ILE A 148 5.22 5.14 -3.50
CA ILE A 148 6.48 4.97 -2.77
C ILE A 148 7.51 6.02 -3.19
N LYS A 149 7.64 6.30 -4.50
CA LYS A 149 8.52 7.37 -4.99
C LYS A 149 8.15 8.75 -4.46
N ILE A 150 6.86 9.06 -4.41
CA ILE A 150 6.37 10.32 -3.82
C ILE A 150 6.70 10.36 -2.31
N GLY A 151 6.47 9.26 -1.59
CA GLY A 151 6.82 9.13 -0.18
C GLY A 151 8.32 9.33 0.08
N ALA A 152 9.17 8.75 -0.75
CA ALA A 152 10.62 8.89 -0.69
C ALA A 152 11.07 10.34 -0.96
N LEU A 153 10.55 10.97 -2.02
CA LEU A 153 10.83 12.38 -2.33
C LEU A 153 10.38 13.31 -1.20
N LEU A 154 9.23 13.02 -0.61
CA LEU A 154 8.68 13.75 0.53
C LEU A 154 9.57 13.58 1.77
N ALA A 155 10.07 12.38 2.03
CA ALA A 155 11.02 12.11 3.11
C ALA A 155 12.31 12.92 2.96
N ILE A 156 12.84 12.99 1.73
CA ILE A 156 14.05 13.78 1.41
C ILE A 156 13.78 15.27 1.65
N GLY A 157 12.63 15.78 1.20
CA GLY A 157 12.26 17.20 1.38
C GLY A 157 12.04 17.61 2.83
N PHE A 158 11.49 16.71 3.66
CA PHE A 158 11.26 16.98 5.09
C PHE A 158 12.47 16.68 5.99
N GLY A 159 13.43 15.89 5.50
CA GLY A 159 14.58 15.43 6.25
C GLY A 159 14.21 14.53 7.44
N GLU A 160 15.23 14.11 8.18
CA GLU A 160 15.10 13.17 9.31
C GLU A 160 14.15 13.70 10.41
N ALA A 161 14.27 14.99 10.75
CA ALA A 161 13.44 15.61 11.79
C ALA A 161 11.98 15.78 11.35
N GLY A 162 11.74 16.19 10.10
CA GLY A 162 10.40 16.33 9.56
C GLY A 162 9.71 14.97 9.37
N ALA A 163 10.45 13.94 8.95
CA ALA A 163 9.94 12.58 8.88
C ALA A 163 9.49 12.06 10.25
N LYS A 164 10.26 12.34 11.32
CA LYS A 164 9.86 12.01 12.69
C LYS A 164 8.61 12.75 13.14
N ILE A 165 8.48 14.04 12.82
CA ILE A 165 7.28 14.83 13.13
C ILE A 165 6.05 14.26 12.41
N ILE A 166 6.19 13.88 11.14
CA ILE A 166 5.10 13.27 10.35
C ILE A 166 4.72 11.92 10.95
N ALA A 167 5.69 11.09 11.29
CA ALA A 167 5.46 9.80 11.95
C ALA A 167 4.69 9.98 13.27
N ASP A 168 5.16 10.89 14.12
CA ASP A 168 4.52 11.20 15.40
C ASP A 168 3.09 11.76 15.20
N SER A 169 2.90 12.62 14.20
CA SER A 169 1.61 13.22 13.86
C SER A 169 0.62 12.26 13.18
N MET A 170 1.11 11.23 12.49
CA MET A 170 0.27 10.17 11.91
C MET A 170 -0.06 9.09 12.94
N ALA A 171 0.83 8.87 13.92
CA ALA A 171 0.62 7.91 15.00
C ALA A 171 -0.33 8.44 16.10
N LYS A 172 -0.31 9.74 16.37
CA LYS A 172 -1.26 10.41 17.27
C LYS A 172 -2.29 11.11 16.41
N GLU A 173 -3.55 10.67 16.44
CA GLU A 173 -4.67 11.38 15.81
C GLU A 173 -4.71 12.84 16.31
N GLY A 174 -4.09 13.77 15.57
CA GLY A 174 -4.31 15.21 15.72
C GLY A 174 -3.34 16.02 16.60
N GLY A 175 -2.07 15.64 16.76
CA GLY A 175 -1.13 16.54 17.45
C GLY A 175 0.35 16.25 17.21
N GLY A 176 1.02 17.10 16.43
CA GLY A 176 2.47 17.08 16.25
C GLY A 176 3.22 17.24 17.58
N SER A 177 4.23 16.39 17.82
CA SER A 177 5.01 16.40 19.05
C SER A 177 6.05 17.53 19.01
N ASN A 178 5.85 18.60 19.79
CA ASN A 178 6.86 19.65 19.98
C ASN A 178 7.96 19.17 20.94
N ASN A 179 8.86 18.33 20.42
CA ASN A 179 9.98 17.81 21.21
C ASN A 179 11.08 18.88 21.30
N LYS A 180 11.36 19.38 22.51
CA LYS A 180 12.55 20.20 22.75
C LYS A 180 13.80 19.33 22.57
N VAL A 181 14.81 19.86 21.90
CA VAL A 181 16.09 19.19 21.67
C VAL A 181 17.23 20.12 22.06
N VAL A 182 18.31 19.55 22.59
CA VAL A 182 19.56 20.27 22.85
C VAL A 182 20.54 19.85 21.76
N ALA A 183 21.15 20.83 21.10
CA ALA A 183 22.05 20.61 20.00
C ALA A 183 23.06 21.76 19.88
N ILE A 184 24.19 21.49 19.25
CA ILE A 184 25.12 22.52 18.78
C ILE A 184 24.71 22.92 17.37
N PHE A 185 24.55 24.22 17.14
CA PHE A 185 24.25 24.77 15.84
C PHE A 185 25.49 25.42 15.25
N GLY A 186 25.83 25.03 14.03
CA GLY A 186 26.88 25.63 13.24
C GLY A 186 26.28 26.29 12.00
N PHE A 187 26.78 27.48 11.66
CA PHE A 187 26.35 28.20 10.48
C PHE A 187 27.59 28.61 9.68
N CYS A 188 27.61 28.27 8.40
CA CYS A 188 28.63 28.76 7.47
C CYS A 188 27.98 29.33 6.21
N ASP A 189 28.73 30.20 5.56
CA ASP A 189 28.28 31.02 4.43
C ASP A 189 29.40 31.12 3.40
N ILE A 190 29.04 31.05 2.11
CA ILE A 190 29.98 31.26 1.01
C ILE A 190 30.22 32.78 0.87
N ARG A 191 31.46 33.18 1.15
CA ARG A 191 31.87 34.57 1.03
C ARG A 191 31.77 35.04 -0.42
N ASN A 192 31.27 36.27 -0.61
CA ASN A 192 31.13 36.90 -1.94
C ASN A 192 30.24 36.10 -2.90
N PHE A 193 29.20 35.43 -2.38
CA PHE A 193 28.33 34.60 -3.22
C PHE A 193 27.57 35.39 -4.29
N THR A 194 27.15 36.63 -4.01
CA THR A 194 26.49 37.48 -5.02
C THR A 194 27.37 37.64 -6.25
N ASP A 195 28.66 37.95 -6.06
CA ASP A 195 29.63 38.10 -7.14
C ASP A 195 29.80 36.77 -7.89
N ALA A 196 29.89 35.66 -7.15
CA ALA A 196 29.97 34.32 -7.75
C ALA A 196 28.71 33.97 -8.57
N THR A 197 27.52 34.40 -8.16
CA THR A 197 26.27 34.15 -8.91
C THR A 197 26.20 34.95 -10.21
N GLU A 198 26.81 36.14 -10.24
CA GLU A 198 26.85 36.99 -11.44
C GLU A 198 27.81 36.41 -12.49
N VAL A 199 28.97 35.89 -12.06
CA VAL A 199 29.97 35.27 -12.93
C VAL A 199 29.54 33.88 -13.40
N LEU A 200 29.08 33.02 -12.49
CA LEU A 200 28.77 31.62 -12.81
C LEU A 200 27.39 31.43 -13.46
N GLN A 201 26.45 32.35 -13.23
CA GLN A 201 25.09 32.31 -13.79
C GLN A 201 24.42 30.93 -13.64
N GLU A 202 24.18 30.22 -14.74
CA GLU A 202 23.54 28.89 -14.75
C GLU A 202 24.38 27.81 -14.02
N GLU A 203 25.70 28.01 -13.92
CA GLU A 203 26.62 27.06 -13.27
C GLU A 203 26.67 27.22 -11.75
N VAL A 204 26.03 28.25 -11.17
CA VAL A 204 26.03 28.49 -9.72
C VAL A 204 25.50 27.28 -8.93
N MET A 205 24.52 26.57 -9.49
CA MET A 205 23.94 25.37 -8.87
C MET A 205 24.96 24.23 -8.79
N LEU A 206 25.82 24.07 -9.80
CA LEU A 206 26.89 23.07 -9.78
C LEU A 206 27.96 23.45 -8.76
N PHE A 207 28.29 24.74 -8.66
CA PHE A 207 29.22 25.23 -7.66
C PHE A 207 28.73 24.98 -6.22
N VAL A 208 27.49 25.38 -5.92
CA VAL A 208 26.88 25.15 -4.60
C VAL A 208 26.80 23.67 -4.27
N ASN A 209 26.44 22.81 -5.23
CA ASN A 209 26.37 21.36 -5.01
C ASN A 209 27.73 20.74 -4.66
N GLU A 210 28.82 21.18 -5.30
CA GLU A 210 30.16 20.68 -5.00
C GLU A 210 30.67 21.18 -3.63
N VAL A 211 30.33 22.41 -3.23
CA VAL A 211 30.60 22.90 -1.87
C VAL A 211 29.77 22.14 -0.85
N ALA A 212 28.48 21.93 -1.13
CA ALA A 212 27.56 21.20 -0.27
C ALA A 212 28.01 19.75 -0.06
N ASP A 213 28.51 19.09 -1.10
CA ASP A 213 29.06 17.72 -1.01
C ASP A 213 30.20 17.64 0.02
N ILE A 214 31.14 18.59 0.00
CA ILE A 214 32.24 18.67 0.97
C ILE A 214 31.70 18.96 2.38
N VAL A 215 30.85 19.99 2.52
CA VAL A 215 30.30 20.40 3.81
C VAL A 215 29.52 19.26 4.45
N HIS A 216 28.59 18.64 3.72
CA HIS A 216 27.75 17.55 4.22
C HIS A 216 28.58 16.31 4.55
N SER A 217 29.52 15.93 3.68
CA SER A 217 30.37 14.75 3.90
C SER A 217 31.22 14.87 5.16
N VAL A 218 31.86 16.04 5.35
CA VAL A 218 32.68 16.27 6.56
C VAL A 218 31.78 16.30 7.80
N VAL A 219 30.66 17.02 7.76
CA VAL A 219 29.76 17.11 8.93
C VAL A 219 29.23 15.74 9.34
N ASP A 220 28.83 14.92 8.38
CA ASP A 220 28.37 13.54 8.61
C ASP A 220 29.47 12.67 9.25
N TRP A 221 30.70 12.73 8.74
CA TRP A 221 31.86 12.03 9.34
C TRP A 221 32.16 12.43 10.79
N TYR A 222 31.85 13.67 11.14
CA TYR A 222 32.02 14.21 12.49
C TYR A 222 30.70 14.21 13.28
N SER A 223 29.77 13.28 12.98
CA SER A 223 28.52 13.03 13.72
C SER A 223 27.56 14.21 13.79
N GLY A 224 27.61 15.10 12.81
CA GLY A 224 26.64 16.18 12.62
C GLY A 224 25.68 15.86 11.47
N ALA A 225 24.70 16.73 11.27
CA ALA A 225 23.77 16.65 10.15
C ALA A 225 23.58 18.04 9.53
N ALA A 226 23.48 18.09 8.20
CA ALA A 226 23.02 19.29 7.51
C ALA A 226 21.50 19.41 7.63
N ASN A 227 21.01 20.57 8.06
CA ASN A 227 19.59 20.81 8.31
C ASN A 227 18.97 21.65 7.20
N LYS A 228 19.59 22.79 6.88
CA LYS A 228 19.07 23.74 5.88
C LYS A 228 20.18 24.23 4.97
N ASN A 229 19.93 24.22 3.67
CA ASN A 229 20.72 24.89 2.65
C ASN A 229 19.92 26.09 2.13
N ILE A 230 20.53 27.29 2.16
CA ILE A 230 19.90 28.57 1.79
C ILE A 230 20.66 29.18 0.60
N GLY A 231 21.21 28.34 -0.29
CA GLY A 231 22.01 28.79 -1.43
C GLY A 231 23.48 28.90 -1.04
N ASP A 232 23.89 30.03 -0.47
CA ASP A 232 25.25 30.26 0.05
C ASP A 232 25.47 29.77 1.47
N ALA A 233 24.41 29.70 2.26
CA ALA A 233 24.51 29.38 3.66
C ALA A 233 24.04 27.97 4.03
N PHE A 234 24.76 27.33 4.94
CA PHE A 234 24.48 26.00 5.47
C PHE A 234 24.26 26.06 6.97
N LEU A 235 23.11 25.55 7.42
CA LEU A 235 22.81 25.30 8.83
C LEU A 235 23.11 23.84 9.16
N LEU A 236 24.06 23.64 10.07
CA LEU A 236 24.59 22.36 10.52
C LEU A 236 24.23 22.13 11.98
N VAL A 237 23.95 20.88 12.36
CA VAL A 237 23.44 20.55 13.69
C VAL A 237 24.10 19.29 14.23
N TRP A 238 24.59 19.34 15.47
CA TRP A 238 25.00 18.17 16.25
C TRP A 238 24.03 18.00 17.41
N LYS A 239 23.14 17.02 17.31
CA LYS A 239 22.11 16.75 18.33
C LYS A 239 22.71 15.90 19.45
N PHE A 240 22.47 16.27 20.70
CA PHE A 240 22.85 15.41 21.83
C PHE A 240 21.84 14.29 22.03
N ASN A 241 22.31 13.17 22.57
CA ASN A 241 21.44 12.04 22.92
C ASN A 241 20.55 12.40 24.11
N ALA A 242 19.30 11.94 24.11
CA ALA A 242 18.34 12.24 25.18
C ALA A 242 18.82 11.77 26.57
N GLU A 243 19.61 10.69 26.62
CA GLU A 243 20.22 10.17 27.86
C GLU A 243 21.26 11.13 28.47
N ASP A 244 21.85 11.99 27.64
CA ASP A 244 22.93 12.90 27.97
C ASP A 244 22.47 14.34 28.18
N VAL A 245 21.17 14.53 28.18
CA VAL A 245 20.50 15.79 28.47
C VAL A 245 19.77 15.62 29.79
N GLU A 246 19.82 16.65 30.64
CA GLU A 246 19.08 16.72 31.89
C GLU A 246 18.30 18.01 31.99
N GLU A 247 17.27 18.04 32.81
CA GLU A 247 16.48 19.23 33.07
C GLU A 247 17.05 19.93 34.31
N ASN A 248 17.36 21.21 34.20
CA ASN A 248 17.86 21.99 35.33
C ASN A 248 16.72 22.32 36.31
N ASP A 249 17.05 22.88 37.47
CA ASP A 249 16.07 23.29 38.50
C ASP A 249 15.02 24.31 38.01
N LYS A 250 15.23 24.89 36.82
CA LYS A 250 14.33 25.87 36.17
C LYS A 250 13.47 25.27 35.05
N GLY A 251 13.55 23.96 34.80
CA GLY A 251 12.80 23.30 33.74
C GLY A 251 13.39 23.45 32.33
N GLU A 252 14.68 23.80 32.22
CA GLU A 252 15.38 23.94 30.94
C GLU A 252 16.27 22.72 30.67
N LEU A 253 16.26 22.23 29.43
CA LEU A 253 17.13 21.13 29.03
C LEU A 253 18.57 21.61 28.85
N VAL A 254 19.49 20.97 29.57
CA VAL A 254 20.93 21.25 29.57
C VAL A 254 21.72 19.97 29.31
N THR A 255 22.93 20.11 28.77
CA THR A 255 23.82 18.97 28.53
C THR A 255 24.46 18.50 29.84
N LYS A 256 24.42 17.19 30.09
CA LYS A 256 25.20 16.56 31.17
C LYS A 256 26.69 16.76 30.91
N LYS A 257 27.47 16.91 31.99
CA LYS A 257 28.93 16.94 31.91
C LYS A 257 29.48 15.53 31.79
N ASN A 258 29.60 15.02 30.55
CA ASN A 258 30.19 13.72 30.27
C ASN A 258 31.18 13.81 29.08
N GLY A 259 32.01 12.78 28.92
CA GLY A 259 32.98 12.72 27.82
C GLY A 259 32.32 12.67 26.44
N ARG A 260 31.12 12.06 26.32
CA ARG A 260 30.39 11.93 25.05
C ARG A 260 29.93 13.31 24.53
N ASN A 261 29.34 14.15 25.37
CA ASN A 261 28.94 15.51 25.00
C ASN A 261 30.15 16.40 24.69
N ALA A 262 31.24 16.26 25.44
CA ALA A 262 32.50 16.96 25.15
C ALA A 262 33.03 16.56 23.76
N GLN A 263 32.97 15.27 23.41
CA GLN A 263 33.38 14.77 22.10
C GLN A 263 32.51 15.33 20.96
N TYR A 264 31.18 15.43 21.14
CA TYR A 264 30.31 16.10 20.16
C TYR A 264 30.69 17.58 19.96
N ALA A 265 31.04 18.28 21.05
CA ALA A 265 31.51 19.66 20.97
C ALA A 265 32.83 19.76 20.19
N ASP A 266 33.82 18.92 20.51
CA ASP A 266 35.10 18.90 19.80
C ASP A 266 34.93 18.56 18.31
N MET A 267 34.13 17.54 18.01
CA MET A 267 33.82 17.13 16.63
C MET A 267 33.16 18.26 15.84
N SER A 268 32.25 19.02 16.46
CA SER A 268 31.60 20.16 15.79
C SER A 268 32.63 21.20 15.36
N VAL A 269 33.57 21.58 16.22
CA VAL A 269 34.61 22.57 15.90
C VAL A 269 35.61 22.03 14.88
N VAL A 270 36.05 20.78 15.05
CA VAL A 270 36.99 20.13 14.12
C VAL A 270 36.37 20.01 12.72
N SER A 271 35.07 19.76 12.62
CA SER A 271 34.38 19.69 11.32
C SER A 271 34.55 20.99 10.52
N PHE A 272 34.40 22.16 11.14
CA PHE A 272 34.58 23.45 10.46
C PHE A 272 36.01 23.67 9.98
N LEU A 273 36.99 23.32 10.82
CA LEU A 273 38.40 23.39 10.42
C LEU A 273 38.68 22.47 9.23
N LYS A 274 38.09 21.27 9.25
CA LYS A 274 38.25 20.28 8.19
C LYS A 274 37.54 20.72 6.90
N ILE A 275 36.35 21.30 6.96
CA ILE A 275 35.64 21.89 5.82
C ILE A 275 36.53 22.94 5.14
N ILE A 276 37.09 23.88 5.91
CA ILE A 276 37.97 24.93 5.36
C ILE A 276 39.19 24.31 4.66
N ALA A 277 39.79 23.27 5.26
CA ALA A 277 40.94 22.59 4.69
C ALA A 277 40.60 21.81 3.42
N GLU A 278 39.46 21.12 3.36
CA GLU A 278 39.02 20.34 2.19
C GLU A 278 38.58 21.25 1.04
N ILE A 279 37.85 22.34 1.31
CA ILE A 279 37.49 23.33 0.28
C ILE A 279 38.75 23.89 -0.40
N ARG A 280 39.78 24.23 0.38
CA ARG A 280 41.05 24.75 -0.15
C ARG A 280 41.85 23.72 -0.96
N LYS A 281 41.65 22.42 -0.71
CA LYS A 281 42.37 21.34 -1.41
C LYS A 281 41.57 20.74 -2.57
N SER A 282 40.30 21.11 -2.71
CA SER A 282 39.40 20.49 -3.67
C SER A 282 39.74 20.91 -5.11
N HIS A 283 40.27 19.96 -5.89
CA HIS A 283 40.47 20.14 -7.33
C HIS A 283 39.16 20.41 -8.08
N LYS A 284 38.02 19.93 -7.56
CA LYS A 284 36.71 20.20 -8.17
C LYS A 284 36.33 21.67 -8.12
N LEU A 285 36.78 22.39 -7.09
CA LEU A 285 36.51 23.82 -6.91
C LEU A 285 37.53 24.71 -7.63
N GLU A 286 38.71 24.17 -7.93
CA GLU A 286 39.80 24.89 -8.61
C GLU A 286 39.40 25.43 -10.00
N LYS A 287 38.51 24.73 -10.71
CA LYS A 287 37.98 25.17 -12.01
C LYS A 287 37.22 26.51 -11.93
N TYR A 288 36.58 26.81 -10.80
CA TYR A 288 35.86 28.06 -10.61
C TYR A 288 36.78 29.23 -10.24
N SER A 289 38.03 28.95 -9.83
CA SER A 289 39.02 29.98 -9.54
C SER A 289 39.53 30.71 -10.80
N HIS A 290 39.25 30.18 -11.98
CA HIS A 290 39.72 30.71 -13.27
C HIS A 290 38.62 31.48 -14.03
N ASN A 291 37.42 31.58 -13.47
CA ASN A 291 36.34 32.39 -14.03
C ASN A 291 36.52 33.84 -13.57
N GLU A 292 36.74 34.74 -14.53
CA GLU A 292 36.77 36.19 -14.33
C GLU A 292 35.36 36.79 -14.40
#